data_AF-A0A3B8IQN8-F1
#
_entry.id   AF-A0A3B8IQN8-F1
#
_cell.length_a   1.000
_cell.length_b   1.000
_cell.length_c   1.000
_cell.angle_alpha   90.00
_cell.angle_beta   90.00
_cell.angle_gamma   90.00
#
_symmetry.space_group_name_H-M   'P 1'
#
loop_
_entity.id
_entity.type
_entity.pdbx_description
1 polymer ?
#
loop_
_entity_poly.entity_id
_entity_poly.type
_entity_poly.pdbx_seq_one_letter_code
_entity_poly.pdbx_strand_id
1 'polypeptide(L)'
;MKASIILLRLGGIVNLLVGILHIRFWNLFDWSTELAKLSVINSNVMQMLNLFVIVYFFYTATVLLSVPRKLLTSYVGRLFIGLQTTLYLARLGMEFYFPEGSVGFAAFLLVTVLFFMIPLVPTKQLRYAHS
;
A
#
# COMPACT_ATOMS: atom_id res chain seq x y z
N MET A 1 16.53 8.81 -11.37
CA MET A 1 16.48 7.32 -11.26
C MET A 1 16.88 6.77 -9.89
N LYS A 2 18.06 7.10 -9.30
CA LYS A 2 18.47 6.56 -7.98
C LYS A 2 17.47 6.89 -6.85
N ALA A 3 17.04 8.15 -6.74
CA ALA A 3 16.04 8.58 -5.75
C ALA A 3 14.71 7.81 -5.89
N SER A 4 14.19 7.66 -7.12
CA SER A 4 12.95 6.91 -7.38
C SER A 4 13.04 5.44 -6.93
N ILE A 5 14.20 4.80 -7.10
CA ILE A 5 14.42 3.43 -6.60
C ILE A 5 14.38 3.37 -5.08
N ILE A 6 14.98 4.36 -4.40
CA ILE A 6 14.94 4.44 -2.93
C ILE A 6 13.50 4.61 -2.45
N LEU A 7 12.73 5.52 -3.07
CA LEU A 7 11.33 5.74 -2.73
C LEU A 7 10.48 4.48 -2.91
N LEU A 8 10.64 3.75 -4.03
CA LEU A 8 9.92 2.49 -4.23
C LEU A 8 10.30 1.43 -3.18
N ARG A 9 11.57 1.36 -2.77
CA ARG A 9 12.00 0.45 -1.71
C ARG A 9 11.41 0.83 -0.34
N LEU A 10 11.36 2.13 -0.03
CA LEU A 10 10.68 2.61 1.19
C LEU A 10 9.19 2.25 1.15
N GLY A 11 8.52 2.43 0.02
CA GLY A 11 7.14 1.95 -0.18
C GLY A 11 7.01 0.43 0.02
N GLY A 12 7.99 -0.35 -0.42
CA GLY A 12 8.04 -1.79 -0.16
C GLY A 12 8.19 -2.14 1.33
N ILE A 13 9.06 -1.43 2.05
CA ILE A 13 9.20 -1.58 3.52
C ILE A 13 7.89 -1.21 4.22
N VAL A 14 7.24 -0.12 3.79
CA VAL A 14 5.93 0.27 4.32
C VAL A 14 4.91 -0.84 4.09
N ASN A 15 4.77 -1.36 2.87
CA ASN A 15 3.85 -2.47 2.60
C ASN A 15 4.17 -3.70 3.47
N LEU A 16 5.44 -4.02 3.68
CA LEU A 16 5.83 -5.12 4.57
C LEU A 16 5.35 -4.89 6.01
N LEU A 17 5.61 -3.71 6.57
CA LEU A 17 5.17 -3.33 7.92
C LEU A 17 3.65 -3.32 8.05
N VAL A 18 2.94 -2.83 7.03
CA VAL A 18 1.47 -2.84 7.00
C VAL A 18 0.94 -4.28 6.94
N GLY A 19 1.55 -5.16 6.15
CA GLY A 19 1.21 -6.59 6.15
C GLY A 19 1.38 -7.24 7.52
N ILE A 20 2.49 -6.95 8.21
CA ILE A 20 2.73 -7.40 9.60
C ILE A 20 1.68 -6.82 10.55
N LEU A 21 1.33 -5.54 10.41
CA LEU A 21 0.28 -4.92 11.22
C LEU A 21 -1.06 -5.64 11.07
N HIS A 22 -1.45 -6.05 9.86
CA HIS A 22 -2.70 -6.79 9.63
C HIS A 22 -2.69 -8.19 10.26
N ILE A 23 -1.53 -8.85 10.35
CA ILE A 23 -1.39 -10.10 11.14
C ILE A 23 -1.72 -9.84 12.62
N ARG A 24 -1.44 -8.64 13.12
CA ARG A 24 -1.69 -8.28 14.53
C ARG A 24 -3.13 -7.85 14.79
N PHE A 25 -3.98 -7.65 13.78
CA PHE A 25 -5.36 -7.17 13.95
C PHE A 25 -6.20 -8.04 14.88
N TRP A 26 -6.05 -9.36 14.81
CA TRP A 26 -6.77 -10.27 15.70
C TRP A 26 -6.57 -9.93 17.18
N ASN A 27 -5.36 -9.47 17.55
CA ASN A 27 -5.01 -9.11 18.91
C ASN A 27 -5.25 -7.61 19.19
N LEU A 28 -4.91 -6.74 18.25
CA LEU A 28 -4.98 -5.28 18.43
C LEU A 28 -6.41 -4.77 18.55
N PHE A 29 -7.36 -5.43 17.88
CA PHE A 29 -8.76 -5.03 17.84
C PHE A 29 -9.68 -6.03 18.55
N ASP A 30 -9.12 -6.93 19.36
CA ASP A 30 -9.84 -8.01 20.05
C ASP A 30 -10.90 -8.70 19.16
N TRP A 31 -10.47 -9.19 18.00
CA TRP A 31 -11.40 -9.80 17.05
C TRP A 31 -12.05 -11.08 17.57
N SER A 32 -11.51 -11.66 18.66
CA SER A 32 -12.15 -12.76 19.36
C SER A 32 -13.54 -12.36 19.90
N THR A 33 -13.67 -11.12 20.37
CA THR A 33 -14.91 -10.56 20.90
C THR A 33 -15.67 -9.75 19.84
N GLU A 34 -14.98 -8.88 19.11
CA GLU A 34 -15.64 -7.94 18.19
C GLU A 34 -16.25 -8.62 16.96
N LEU A 35 -15.59 -9.64 16.38
CA LEU A 35 -16.17 -10.36 15.24
C LEU A 35 -17.33 -11.27 15.64
N ALA A 36 -17.41 -11.70 16.90
CA ALA A 36 -18.53 -12.49 17.40
C ALA A 36 -19.84 -11.70 17.46
N LYS A 37 -19.78 -10.35 17.45
CA LYS A 37 -20.95 -9.47 17.37
C LYS A 37 -21.55 -9.40 15.96
N LEU A 38 -20.81 -9.84 14.94
CA LEU A 38 -21.28 -9.89 13.56
C LEU A 38 -21.99 -11.21 13.27
N SER A 39 -22.78 -11.24 12.19
CA SER A 39 -23.26 -12.52 11.66
C SER A 39 -22.06 -13.40 11.24
N VAL A 40 -22.23 -14.72 11.29
CA VAL A 40 -21.18 -15.68 10.90
C VAL A 40 -20.63 -15.37 9.49
N ILE A 41 -21.52 -15.03 8.55
CA ILE A 41 -21.13 -14.67 7.18
C ILE A 41 -20.26 -13.42 7.17
N ASN A 42 -20.68 -12.34 7.84
CA ASN A 42 -19.95 -11.08 7.83
C ASN A 42 -18.61 -11.21 8.57
N SER A 43 -18.56 -11.94 9.68
CA SER A 43 -17.32 -12.27 10.40
C SER A 43 -16.33 -13.01 9.51
N ASN A 44 -16.80 -14.02 8.78
CA ASN A 44 -15.97 -14.79 7.87
C ASN A 44 -15.46 -13.94 6.70
N VAL A 45 -16.30 -13.07 6.12
CA VAL A 45 -15.89 -12.14 5.05
C VAL A 45 -14.79 -11.20 5.53
N MET A 46 -14.91 -10.62 6.72
CA MET A 46 -13.89 -9.73 7.30
C MET A 46 -12.56 -10.44 7.50
N GLN A 47 -12.58 -11.68 8.00
CA GLN A 47 -11.36 -12.48 8.20
C GLN A 47 -10.71 -12.87 6.87
N MET A 48 -11.49 -13.32 5.89
CA MET A 48 -10.97 -13.62 4.55
C MET A 48 -10.35 -12.38 3.93
N LEU A 49 -11.03 -11.23 4.00
CA LEU A 49 -10.50 -9.97 3.50
C LEU A 49 -9.15 -9.63 4.17
N ASN A 50 -9.05 -9.75 5.50
CA ASN A 50 -7.80 -9.49 6.21
C ASN A 50 -6.66 -10.41 5.73
N LEU A 51 -6.92 -11.70 5.56
CA LEU A 51 -5.94 -12.66 5.05
C LEU A 51 -5.48 -12.32 3.62
N PHE A 52 -6.41 -11.97 2.74
CA PHE A 52 -6.08 -11.52 1.38
C PHE A 52 -5.25 -10.24 1.38
N VAL A 53 -5.58 -9.28 2.25
CA VAL A 53 -4.84 -8.03 2.39
C VAL A 53 -3.42 -8.27 2.90
N ILE A 54 -3.23 -9.19 3.85
CA ILE A 54 -1.90 -9.62 4.31
C ILE A 54 -1.08 -10.13 3.12
N VAL A 55 -1.60 -11.12 2.37
CA VAL A 55 -0.90 -11.69 1.20
C VAL A 55 -0.58 -10.61 0.17
N TYR A 56 -1.53 -9.73 -0.12
CA TYR A 56 -1.35 -8.61 -1.03
C TYR A 56 -0.19 -7.70 -0.62
N PHE A 57 -0.11 -7.32 0.65
CA PHE A 57 0.95 -6.44 1.14
C PHE A 57 2.33 -7.11 1.10
N PHE A 58 2.44 -8.39 1.46
CA PHE A 58 3.71 -9.12 1.32
C PHE A 58 4.13 -9.30 -0.16
N TYR A 59 3.19 -9.59 -1.04
CA TYR A 59 3.44 -9.71 -2.48
C TYR A 59 3.95 -8.39 -3.06
N THR A 60 3.23 -7.29 -2.82
CA THR A 60 3.61 -5.97 -3.33
C THR A 60 4.94 -5.49 -2.74
N ALA A 61 5.19 -5.72 -1.44
CA ALA A 61 6.47 -5.45 -0.81
C ALA A 61 7.61 -6.19 -1.51
N THR A 62 7.43 -7.48 -1.79
CA THR A 62 8.43 -8.31 -2.48
C THR A 62 8.77 -7.75 -3.87
N VAL A 63 7.76 -7.38 -4.65
CA VAL A 63 7.94 -6.79 -5.99
C VAL A 63 8.69 -5.45 -5.92
N LEU A 64 8.29 -4.57 -5.00
CA LEU A 64 8.89 -3.24 -4.81
C LEU A 64 10.36 -3.31 -4.37
N LEU A 65 10.71 -4.28 -3.51
CA LEU A 65 12.06 -4.45 -2.99
C LEU A 65 12.99 -5.13 -4.02
N SER A 66 12.46 -6.11 -4.77
CA SER A 66 13.26 -6.99 -5.63
C SER A 66 13.54 -6.39 -7.01
N VAL A 67 12.56 -5.74 -7.64
CA VAL A 67 12.67 -5.32 -9.05
C VAL A 67 12.36 -3.83 -9.32
N PRO A 68 12.76 -2.87 -8.46
CA PRO A 68 12.36 -1.46 -8.58
C PRO A 68 12.80 -0.81 -9.90
N ARG A 69 13.93 -1.23 -10.48
CA ARG A 69 14.38 -0.73 -11.79
C ARG A 69 13.40 -1.10 -12.92
N LYS A 70 12.99 -2.37 -12.98
CA LYS A 70 12.03 -2.86 -13.99
C LYS A 70 10.66 -2.19 -13.83
N LEU A 71 10.27 -1.89 -12.59
CA LEU A 71 9.03 -1.16 -12.32
C LEU A 71 9.04 0.26 -12.92
N LEU A 72 10.18 0.96 -12.84
CA LEU A 72 10.30 2.33 -13.35
C LEU A 72 10.39 2.43 -14.87
N THR A 73 10.94 1.41 -15.53
CA THR A 73 11.24 1.46 -16.97
C THR A 73 10.18 0.80 -17.84
N SER A 74 9.38 -0.14 -17.30
CA SER A 74 8.35 -0.84 -18.08
C SER A 74 6.98 -0.18 -17.94
N TYR A 75 6.17 -0.25 -19.00
CA TYR A 75 4.77 0.22 -18.96
C TYR A 75 3.97 -0.47 -17.85
N VAL A 76 4.04 -1.81 -17.79
CA VAL A 76 3.35 -2.62 -16.75
C VAL A 76 3.84 -2.26 -15.36
N GLY A 77 5.14 -2.03 -15.19
CA GLY A 77 5.72 -1.59 -13.92
C GLY A 77 5.21 -0.22 -13.46
N ARG A 78 5.11 0.74 -14.37
CA ARG A 78 4.55 2.06 -14.09
C ARG A 78 3.05 1.99 -13.78
N LEU A 79 2.30 1.14 -14.48
CA LEU A 79 0.91 0.86 -14.16
C LEU A 79 0.77 0.27 -12.76
N PHE A 80 1.62 -0.70 -12.40
CA PHE A 80 1.66 -1.28 -11.05
C PHE A 80 1.90 -0.20 -9.98
N ILE A 81 2.89 0.69 -10.16
CA ILE A 81 3.14 1.80 -9.23
C ILE A 81 1.92 2.73 -9.17
N GLY A 82 1.30 3.05 -10.30
CA GLY A 82 0.07 3.86 -10.36
C GLY A 82 -1.09 3.24 -9.57
N LEU A 83 -1.27 1.92 -9.67
CA LEU A 83 -2.28 1.19 -8.88
C LEU A 83 -1.97 1.25 -7.37
N GLN A 84 -0.69 1.17 -6.97
CA GLN A 84 -0.31 1.39 -5.57
C GLN A 84 -0.64 2.82 -5.12
N THR A 85 -0.34 3.83 -5.95
CA THR A 85 -0.69 5.23 -5.65
C THR A 85 -2.19 5.40 -5.44
N THR A 86 -3.02 4.86 -6.34
CA THR A 86 -4.48 4.95 -6.24
C THR A 86 -5.01 4.22 -5.00
N LEU A 87 -4.47 3.04 -4.66
CA LEU A 87 -4.87 2.32 -3.46
C LEU A 87 -4.62 3.15 -2.20
N TYR A 88 -3.42 3.71 -2.05
CA TYR A 88 -3.08 4.52 -0.88
C TYR A 88 -3.82 5.85 -0.86
N LEU A 89 -4.11 6.47 -2.02
CA LEU A 89 -4.96 7.66 -2.11
C LEU A 89 -6.41 7.36 -1.71
N ALA A 90 -6.98 6.25 -2.17
CA ALA A 90 -8.32 5.83 -1.78
C ALA A 90 -8.36 5.58 -0.27
N ARG A 91 -7.36 4.88 0.27
CA ARG A 91 -7.25 4.62 1.72
C ARG A 91 -7.10 5.91 2.52
N LEU A 92 -6.37 6.90 2.02
CA LEU A 92 -6.26 8.24 2.62
C LEU A 92 -7.63 8.95 2.63
N GLY A 93 -8.36 8.92 1.52
CA GLY A 93 -9.72 9.49 1.45
C GLY A 93 -10.69 8.83 2.45
N MET A 94 -10.55 7.52 2.66
CA MET A 94 -11.37 6.78 3.63
C MET A 94 -11.17 7.26 5.08
N GLU A 95 -10.00 7.80 5.45
CA GLU A 95 -9.79 8.39 6.78
C GLU A 95 -10.64 9.64 7.04
N PHE A 96 -11.11 10.31 5.99
CA PHE A 96 -12.01 11.46 6.12
C PHE A 96 -13.47 11.11 5.87
N TYR A 97 -13.74 9.92 5.32
CA TYR A 97 -15.09 9.45 5.03
C TYR A 97 -15.68 8.64 6.18
N PHE A 98 -14.90 7.72 6.77
CA PHE A 98 -15.39 6.87 7.85
C PHE A 98 -15.28 7.56 9.22
N PRO A 99 -16.27 7.35 10.11
CA PRO A 99 -16.14 7.75 11.51
C PRO A 99 -14.89 7.15 12.15
N GLU A 100 -14.28 7.87 13.10
CA GLU A 100 -13.06 7.47 13.82
C GLU A 100 -11.76 7.43 12.99
N GLY A 101 -11.75 8.07 11.82
CA GLY A 101 -10.51 8.31 11.07
C GLY A 101 -9.48 9.12 11.88
N SER A 102 -8.20 8.82 11.66
CA SER A 102 -7.08 9.38 12.41
C SER A 102 -6.24 10.30 11.54
N VAL A 103 -6.10 11.57 11.96
CA VAL A 103 -5.23 12.55 11.28
C VAL A 103 -3.77 12.08 11.25
N GLY A 104 -3.30 11.43 12.32
CA GLY A 104 -1.95 10.86 12.37
C GLY A 104 -1.76 9.75 11.33
N PHE A 105 -2.76 8.88 11.18
CA PHE A 105 -2.72 7.83 10.17
C PHE A 105 -2.87 8.40 8.74
N ALA A 106 -3.69 9.43 8.55
CA ALA A 106 -3.79 10.16 7.30
C ALA A 106 -2.44 10.79 6.88
N ALA A 107 -1.69 11.37 7.82
CA ALA A 107 -0.34 11.89 7.54
C ALA A 107 0.62 10.78 7.10
N PHE A 108 0.59 9.62 7.76
CA PHE A 108 1.36 8.44 7.36
C PHE A 108 1.00 7.95 5.95
N LEU A 109 -0.29 7.88 5.64
CA LEU A 109 -0.78 7.49 4.31
C LEU A 109 -0.36 8.51 3.25
N LEU A 110 -0.40 9.81 3.54
CA LEU A 110 0.05 10.85 2.63
C LEU A 110 1.54 10.68 2.28
N VAL A 111 2.41 10.45 3.27
CA VAL A 111 3.83 10.17 3.02
C VAL A 111 3.99 8.91 2.15
N THR A 112 3.19 7.88 2.41
CA THR A 112 3.21 6.63 1.65
C THR A 112 2.76 6.85 0.20
N VAL A 113 1.74 7.66 -0.05
CA VAL A 113 1.34 8.09 -1.40
C VAL A 113 2.51 8.71 -2.14
N LEU A 114 3.27 9.60 -1.48
CA LEU A 114 4.42 10.27 -2.08
C LEU A 114 5.54 9.29 -2.48
N PHE A 115 5.74 8.19 -1.74
CA PHE A 115 6.70 7.14 -2.12
C PHE A 115 6.38 6.51 -3.47
N PHE A 116 5.11 6.47 -3.88
CA PHE A 116 4.69 5.91 -5.17
C PHE A 116 4.46 6.98 -6.24
N MET A 117 3.90 8.14 -5.87
CA MET A 117 3.54 9.21 -6.79
C MET A 117 4.77 9.91 -7.37
N ILE A 118 5.79 10.22 -6.56
CA ILE A 118 7.00 10.92 -7.03
C ILE A 118 7.74 10.10 -8.10
N PRO A 119 7.97 8.78 -7.94
CA PRO A 119 8.55 7.95 -9.00
C PRO A 119 7.81 7.93 -10.34
N LEU A 120 6.51 8.24 -10.38
CA LEU A 120 5.72 8.29 -11.62
C LEU A 120 6.01 9.56 -12.44
N VAL A 121 6.45 10.65 -11.81
CA VAL A 121 6.73 11.91 -12.51
C VAL A 121 7.98 11.73 -13.39
N PRO A 122 7.88 11.95 -14.72
CA PRO A 122 9.04 11.84 -15.59
C PRO A 122 10.10 12.89 -15.24
N THR A 123 11.25 12.48 -14.69
CA THR A 123 12.42 13.36 -14.58
C THR A 123 13.06 13.55 -15.95
N LYS A 124 13.65 14.73 -16.22
CA LYS A 124 14.28 15.10 -17.52
C LYS A 124 15.19 14.03 -18.16
N GLN A 125 15.79 13.13 -17.36
CA GLN A 125 16.59 12.00 -17.85
C GLN A 125 15.83 10.95 -18.69
N LEU A 126 14.49 10.86 -18.59
CA LEU A 126 13.68 9.90 -19.35
C LEU A 126 13.15 10.46 -20.69
N ARG A 127 13.24 11.77 -20.92
CA ARG A 127 12.79 12.38 -22.19
C ARG A 127 13.72 12.12 -23.36
N TYR A 128 15.01 11.84 -23.10
CA TYR A 128 16.02 11.59 -24.13
C TYR A 128 16.17 10.11 -24.53
N ALA A 129 15.48 9.19 -23.86
CA ALA A 129 15.53 7.76 -24.20
C ALA A 129 14.49 7.36 -25.27
N HIS A 130 13.64 8.31 -25.66
CA HIS A 130 12.54 8.12 -26.62
C HIS A 130 12.50 9.22 -27.70
N SER A 131 13.59 9.99 -27.87
CA SER A 131 13.82 10.96 -28.94
C SER A 131 15.03 10.55 -29.75
#